data_AF-A0A957W003-F1
#
_entry.id   AF-A0A957W003-F1
#
_cell.length_a   1.000
_cell.length_b   1.000
_cell.length_c   1.000
_cell.angle_alpha   90.00
_cell.angle_beta   90.00
_cell.angle_gamma   90.00
#
_symmetry.space_group_name_H-M   'P 1'
#
loop_
_entity.id
_entity.type
_entity.pdbx_description
1 polymer ?
#
loop_
_entity_poly.entity_id
_entity_poly.type
_entity_poly.pdbx_seq_one_letter_code
_entity_poly.pdbx_strand_id
1 'polypeptide(L)'
;RQLTPCENHGKHHIFIKVEDPSGQGINDVPVKIEWSPVEGGSVIAPTETKTNLTGSPEPGHIDFAMFKGSYVVEVMNGSSEVAGPVTPDYGVNEPCGEDAVANSLFHQSYEVIFQRTF
;
A
#
# COMPACT_ATOMS: atom_id res chain seq x y z
N ARG A 1 -4.95 -0.64 14.03
CA ARG A 1 -4.21 -0.30 15.27
C ARG A 1 -3.29 0.87 14.98
N GLN A 2 -3.23 1.89 15.84
CA GLN A 2 -2.23 2.96 15.75
C GLN A 2 -0.92 2.44 16.34
N LEU A 3 0.15 2.43 15.55
CA LEU A 3 1.52 2.17 16.01
C LEU A 3 2.22 3.51 16.16
N THR A 4 3.02 3.68 17.20
CA THR A 4 3.95 4.81 17.30
C THR A 4 5.02 4.71 16.20
N PRO A 5 5.64 5.83 15.81
CA PRO A 5 6.70 5.82 14.79
C PRO A 5 7.82 4.79 15.06
N CYS A 6 8.19 4.62 16.33
CA CYS A 6 9.20 3.63 16.74
C CYS A 6 8.71 2.19 16.68
N GLU A 7 7.44 1.93 16.98
CA GLU A 7 6.87 0.57 16.89
C GLU A 7 6.82 0.04 15.45
N ASN A 8 6.82 0.92 14.45
CA ASN A 8 6.79 0.51 13.04
C ASN A 8 8.05 0.87 12.25
N HIS A 9 9.15 1.27 12.92
CA HIS A 9 10.39 1.71 12.28
C HIS A 9 10.17 2.77 11.17
N GLY A 10 9.20 3.66 11.36
CA GLY A 10 8.84 4.71 10.40
C GLY A 10 8.22 4.26 9.09
N LYS A 11 7.74 3.02 9.02
CA LYS A 11 7.08 2.52 7.82
C LYS A 11 5.59 2.83 7.89
N HIS A 12 5.00 3.16 6.75
CA HIS A 12 3.56 3.16 6.52
C HIS A 12 3.31 2.15 5.39
N HIS A 13 2.12 1.61 5.21
CA HIS A 13 1.88 0.62 4.14
C HIS A 13 0.57 0.84 3.41
N ILE A 14 0.58 0.60 2.09
CA ILE A 14 -0.61 0.22 1.35
C ILE A 14 -0.57 -1.30 1.19
N PHE A 15 -1.62 -1.95 1.65
CA PHE A 15 -1.93 -3.35 1.34
C PHE A 15 -2.88 -3.34 0.15
N ILE A 16 -2.48 -3.97 -0.95
CA ILE A 16 -3.29 -4.02 -2.17
C ILE A 16 -3.71 -5.47 -2.36
N LYS A 17 -5.00 -5.69 -2.60
CA LYS A 17 -5.55 -7.00 -2.97
C LYS A 17 -6.26 -6.90 -4.31
N VAL A 18 -5.98 -7.81 -5.22
CA VAL A 18 -6.77 -8.01 -6.44
C VAL A 18 -7.52 -9.32 -6.33
N GLU A 19 -8.84 -9.27 -6.45
CA GLU A 19 -9.71 -10.43 -6.27
C GLU A 19 -10.77 -10.56 -7.36
N ASP A 20 -11.23 -11.79 -7.55
CA ASP A 20 -12.33 -12.13 -8.44
C ASP A 20 -13.70 -11.84 -7.79
N PRO A 21 -14.82 -11.99 -8.52
CA PRO A 21 -16.16 -11.77 -7.96
C PRO A 21 -16.53 -12.64 -6.74
N SER A 22 -15.80 -13.73 -6.49
CA SER A 22 -16.00 -14.62 -5.35
C SER A 22 -15.13 -14.24 -4.13
N GLY A 23 -14.30 -13.20 -4.25
CA GLY A 23 -13.35 -12.78 -3.21
C GLY A 23 -12.04 -13.57 -3.21
N GLN A 24 -11.83 -14.43 -4.21
CA GLN A 24 -10.58 -15.19 -4.36
C GLN A 24 -9.52 -14.28 -4.98
N GLY A 25 -8.38 -14.15 -4.31
CA GLY A 25 -7.28 -13.33 -4.82
C GLY A 25 -6.63 -13.90 -6.10
N ILE A 26 -6.11 -13.00 -6.94
CA ILE A 26 -5.54 -13.32 -8.25
C ILE A 26 -4.07 -12.91 -8.27
N ASN A 27 -3.16 -13.88 -8.40
CA ASN A 27 -1.72 -13.64 -8.54
C ASN A 27 -1.33 -13.14 -9.94
N ASP A 28 -0.10 -12.64 -10.05
CA ASP A 28 0.55 -12.20 -11.28
C ASP A 28 -0.17 -11.04 -12.00
N VAL A 29 -1.08 -10.36 -11.30
CA VAL A 29 -1.75 -9.16 -11.81
C VAL A 29 -0.81 -7.97 -11.63
N PRO A 30 -0.37 -7.29 -12.70
CA PRO A 30 0.49 -6.13 -12.58
C PRO A 30 -0.30 -4.95 -12.00
N VAL A 31 0.21 -4.36 -10.92
CA VAL A 31 -0.36 -3.17 -10.29
C VAL A 31 0.68 -2.07 -10.29
N LYS A 32 0.28 -0.88 -10.77
CA LYS A 32 1.09 0.32 -10.70
C LYS A 32 0.80 1.05 -9.41
N ILE A 33 1.86 1.44 -8.72
CA ILE A 33 1.83 2.28 -7.53
C ILE A 33 2.65 3.51 -7.87
N GLU A 34 2.01 4.68 -7.87
CA GLU A 34 2.66 5.96 -8.18
C GLU A 34 2.61 6.88 -6.97
N TRP A 35 3.67 7.66 -6.76
CA TRP A 35 3.77 8.59 -5.65
C TRP A 35 4.37 9.94 -6.03
N SER A 36 3.84 10.98 -5.39
CA SER A 36 4.23 12.39 -5.51
C SER A 36 4.72 12.90 -4.15
N PRO A 37 5.66 13.87 -4.05
CA PRO A 37 6.14 14.78 -5.11
C PRO A 37 7.41 14.32 -5.85
N VAL A 38 7.85 13.08 -5.66
CA VAL A 38 9.04 12.58 -6.37
C VAL A 38 8.71 12.45 -7.86
N GLU A 39 9.36 13.24 -8.71
CA GLU A 39 9.18 13.16 -10.16
C GLU A 39 9.53 11.75 -10.67
N GLY A 40 8.59 11.13 -11.40
CA GLY A 40 8.74 9.75 -11.89
C GLY A 40 8.66 8.66 -10.82
N GLY A 41 8.26 9.00 -9.58
CA GLY A 41 8.08 8.04 -8.49
C GLY A 41 6.98 7.03 -8.80
N SER A 42 7.34 5.87 -9.33
CA SER A 42 6.40 4.78 -9.57
C SER A 42 7.08 3.42 -9.55
N VAL A 43 6.30 2.38 -9.27
CA VAL A 43 6.70 0.98 -9.43
C VAL A 43 5.53 0.20 -10.02
N ILE A 44 5.82 -0.83 -10.81
CA ILE A 44 4.85 -1.84 -11.19
C ILE A 44 5.28 -3.14 -10.53
N ALA A 45 4.41 -3.71 -9.72
CA ALA A 45 4.64 -4.97 -9.03
C ALA A 45 3.49 -5.96 -9.36
N PRO A 46 3.78 -7.24 -9.60
CA PRO A 46 2.74 -8.25 -9.71
C PRO A 46 2.20 -8.61 -8.33
N THR A 47 0.91 -8.96 -8.26
CA THR A 47 0.32 -9.57 -7.07
C THR A 47 0.90 -10.96 -6.82
N GLU A 48 1.05 -11.32 -5.54
CA GLU A 48 1.63 -12.60 -5.12
C GLU A 48 0.85 -13.23 -3.95
N THR A 49 1.20 -14.47 -3.62
CA THR A 49 0.66 -15.13 -2.42
C THR A 49 1.39 -14.61 -1.18
N LYS A 50 0.63 -14.05 -0.24
CA LYS A 50 1.16 -13.57 1.05
C LYS A 50 0.45 -14.21 2.22
N THR A 51 1.08 -14.19 3.38
CA THR A 51 0.45 -14.65 4.62
C THR A 51 -0.52 -13.59 5.12
N ASN A 52 -1.79 -13.94 5.25
CA ASN A 52 -2.83 -13.06 5.76
C ASN A 52 -2.79 -12.95 7.30
N LEU A 53 -3.70 -12.14 7.85
CA LEU A 53 -3.77 -11.88 9.31
C LEU A 53 -4.05 -13.12 10.16
N THR A 54 -4.59 -14.19 9.57
CA THR A 54 -4.82 -15.46 10.28
C THR A 54 -3.64 -16.42 10.19
N GLY A 55 -2.55 -16.01 9.54
CA GLY A 55 -1.37 -16.86 9.34
C GLY A 55 -1.50 -17.83 8.15
N SER A 56 -2.54 -17.69 7.33
CA SER A 56 -2.78 -18.55 6.17
C SER A 56 -2.28 -17.88 4.88
N PRO A 57 -1.70 -18.63 3.93
CA PRO A 57 -1.35 -18.08 2.63
C PRO A 57 -2.63 -17.70 1.85
N GLU A 58 -2.66 -16.49 1.33
CA GLU A 58 -3.74 -15.92 0.54
C GLU A 58 -3.15 -15.30 -0.75
N PRO A 59 -3.71 -15.61 -1.94
CA PRO A 59 -3.24 -15.05 -3.21
C PRO A 59 -3.71 -13.62 -3.42
N GLY A 60 -3.08 -12.91 -4.36
CA GLY A 60 -3.56 -11.65 -4.89
C GLY A 60 -3.08 -10.39 -4.17
N HIS A 61 -1.99 -10.46 -3.41
CA HIS A 61 -1.56 -9.39 -2.53
C HIS A 61 -0.30 -8.66 -3.00
N ILE A 62 -0.20 -7.37 -2.67
CA ILE A 62 1.03 -6.56 -2.70
C ILE A 62 1.09 -5.77 -1.39
N ASP A 63 2.27 -5.69 -0.80
CA ASP A 63 2.51 -4.78 0.33
C ASP A 63 3.54 -3.76 -0.13
N PHE A 64 3.21 -2.49 0.02
CA PHE A 64 4.09 -1.42 -0.41
C PHE A 64 4.32 -0.44 0.74
N ALA A 65 5.59 -0.25 1.11
CA ALA A 65 5.97 0.69 2.14
C ALA A 65 5.81 2.14 1.62
N MET A 66 5.01 2.93 2.31
CA MET A 66 4.81 4.34 2.06
C MET A 66 5.74 5.17 2.95
N PHE A 67 6.11 6.33 2.42
CA PHE A 67 6.80 7.41 3.10
C PHE A 67 5.95 8.68 2.94
N LYS A 68 6.52 9.87 3.14
CA LYS A 68 5.81 11.12 2.83
C LYS A 68 5.44 11.22 1.36
N GLY A 69 4.24 11.75 1.13
CA GLY A 69 3.74 11.96 -0.22
C GLY A 69 2.32 11.51 -0.39
N SER A 70 1.85 11.61 -1.63
CA SER A 70 0.54 11.18 -2.07
C SER A 70 0.69 10.01 -3.02
N TYR A 71 -0.12 8.97 -2.81
CA TYR A 71 -0.02 7.69 -3.51
C TYR A 71 -1.33 7.39 -4.24
N VAL A 72 -1.21 6.89 -5.46
CA VAL A 72 -2.33 6.34 -6.24
C VAL A 72 -1.97 4.92 -6.70
N VAL A 73 -2.99 4.08 -6.82
CA VAL A 73 -2.84 2.67 -7.20
C VAL A 73 -3.78 2.35 -8.36
N GLU A 74 -3.30 1.59 -9.34
CA GLU A 74 -4.05 1.20 -10.53
C GLU A 74 -3.69 -0.23 -10.95
N VAL A 75 -4.69 -1.05 -11.29
CA VAL A 75 -4.44 -2.36 -11.93
C VAL A 75 -4.13 -2.16 -13.41
N MET A 76 -3.01 -2.70 -13.86
CA MET A 76 -2.54 -2.57 -15.23
C MET A 76 -3.16 -3.63 -16.16
N ASN A 77 -3.04 -3.42 -17.47
CA ASN A 77 -3.46 -4.36 -18.53
C ASN A 77 -4.98 -4.67 -18.53
N GLY A 78 -5.81 -3.66 -18.27
CA GLY A 78 -7.26 -3.74 -18.37
C GLY A 78 -7.90 -2.38 -18.13
N SER A 79 -9.23 -2.35 -18.06
CA SER A 79 -9.94 -1.19 -17.52
C SER A 79 -9.89 -1.27 -16.00
N SER A 80 -9.27 -0.28 -15.35
CA SER A 80 -9.21 -0.18 -13.89
C SER A 80 -9.57 1.24 -13.45
N GLU A 81 -10.12 1.35 -12.26
CA GLU A 81 -10.21 2.64 -11.57
C GLU A 81 -8.84 2.98 -10.97
N VAL A 82 -8.58 4.27 -10.77
CA VAL A 82 -7.40 4.72 -10.03
C VAL A 82 -7.83 4.96 -8.58
N ALA A 83 -7.32 4.15 -7.66
CA ALA A 83 -7.59 4.29 -6.24
C ALA A 83 -6.65 5.33 -5.61
N GLY A 84 -7.21 6.33 -4.93
CA GLY A 84 -6.48 7.38 -4.25
C GLY A 84 -6.94 8.80 -4.64
N PRO A 85 -6.16 9.84 -4.31
CA PRO A 85 -4.90 9.77 -3.58
C PRO A 85 -5.06 9.38 -2.10
N VAL A 86 -4.14 8.56 -1.59
CA VAL A 86 -3.94 8.32 -0.15
C VAL A 86 -2.58 8.85 0.30
N THR A 87 -2.45 9.22 1.57
CA THR A 87 -1.20 9.79 2.09
C THR A 87 -0.99 9.37 3.54
N PRO A 88 0.22 8.98 3.97
CA PRO A 88 0.49 8.78 5.38
C PRO A 88 0.89 10.09 6.08
N ASP A 89 0.96 11.20 5.34
CA ASP A 89 1.48 12.49 5.79
C ASP A 89 0.42 13.29 6.57
N TYR A 90 0.05 12.78 7.75
CA TYR A 90 -0.89 13.42 8.64
C TYR A 90 -0.23 13.84 9.96
N GLY A 91 -0.37 15.11 10.29
CA GLY A 91 0.20 15.69 11.51
C GLY A 91 1.63 16.17 11.33
N VAL A 92 2.36 16.29 12.44
CA VAL A 92 3.76 16.73 12.47
C VAL A 92 4.71 15.54 12.36
N ASN A 93 5.96 15.80 11.95
CA ASN A 93 6.98 14.78 11.94
C ASN A 93 7.40 14.44 13.37
N GLU A 94 7.51 13.15 13.68
CA GLU A 94 7.91 12.69 15.01
C GLU A 94 9.23 11.90 14.94
N PRO A 95 10.30 12.33 15.62
CA PRO A 95 11.57 11.62 15.56
C PRO A 95 11.48 10.24 16.22
N CYS A 96 12.20 9.24 15.69
CA CYS A 96 12.46 7.99 16.40
C CYS A 96 13.97 7.75 16.48
N GLY A 97 14.58 8.03 17.64
CA GLY A 97 16.04 7.95 17.79
C GLY A 97 16.78 8.98 16.93
N GLU A 98 17.90 8.59 16.34
CA GLU A 98 18.68 9.45 15.43
C GLU A 98 18.05 9.54 14.02
N ASP A 99 17.11 8.65 13.68
CA ASP A 99 16.43 8.62 12.39
C ASP A 99 15.17 9.49 12.42
N ALA A 100 15.30 10.73 11.92
CA ALA A 100 14.19 11.65 11.73
C ALA A 100 13.41 11.42 10.42
N VAL A 101 13.77 10.38 9.65
CA VAL A 101 13.29 10.21 8.28
C VAL A 101 11.93 9.51 8.28
N ALA A 102 10.94 10.22 7.75
CA ALA A 102 9.63 9.72 7.29
C ALA A 102 8.54 9.35 8.30
N ASN A 103 8.73 9.65 9.58
CA ASN A 103 7.69 9.45 10.60
C ASN A 103 6.65 10.57 10.59
N SER A 104 5.37 10.24 10.52
CA SER A 104 4.28 11.15 10.89
C SER A 104 3.72 10.82 12.28
N LEU A 105 3.09 11.81 12.93
CA LEU A 105 2.49 11.66 14.27
C LEU A 105 1.55 10.45 14.38
N PHE A 106 0.88 10.09 13.29
CA PHE A 106 -0.04 8.96 13.24
C PHE A 106 0.37 7.92 12.21
N HIS A 107 0.45 6.66 12.64
CA HIS A 107 0.60 5.56 11.71
C HIS A 107 -0.72 5.23 11.01
N GLN A 108 -0.79 5.58 9.73
CA GLN A 108 -1.86 5.17 8.83
C GLN A 108 -1.34 4.16 7.82
N SER A 109 -2.09 3.06 7.69
CA SER A 109 -1.96 2.12 6.60
C SER A 109 -3.30 2.06 5.87
N TYR A 110 -3.25 1.75 4.59
CA TYR A 110 -4.43 1.67 3.74
C TYR A 110 -4.57 0.26 3.19
N GLU A 111 -5.82 -0.19 3.05
CA GLU A 111 -6.15 -1.38 2.28
C GLU A 111 -6.89 -0.92 1.03
N VAL A 112 -6.43 -1.39 -0.13
CA VAL A 112 -7.04 -1.11 -1.44
C VAL A 112 -7.38 -2.46 -2.06
N ILE A 113 -8.67 -2.68 -2.29
CA ILE A 113 -9.18 -3.92 -2.88
C ILE A 113 -9.73 -3.60 -4.27
N PHE A 114 -9.14 -4.22 -5.29
CA PHE A 114 -9.66 -4.24 -6.65
C PHE A 114 -10.44 -5.52 -6.87
N GLN A 115 -11.76 -5.39 -7.04
CA GLN A 115 -12.62 -6.51 -7.40
C GLN A 115 -12.88 -6.49 -8.90
N ARG A 116 -12.48 -7.56 -9.59
CA ARG A 116 -12.80 -7.76 -11.00
C ARG A 116 -14.31 -7.96 -11.16
N THR A 117 -14.93 -7.27 -12.14
CA THR A 117 -16.39 -7.26 -12.32
C THR A 117 -16.91 -8.18 -13.43
N PHE A 118 -16.04 -8.77 -14.27
CA PHE A 118 -16.38 -9.72 -15.34
C PHE A 118 -15.16 -10.56 -15.75
#